data_AF-A0A127VAW5-F1
#
_entry.id   AF-A0A127VAW5-F1
#
_cell.length_a   1.000
_cell.length_b   1.000
_cell.length_c   1.000
_cell.angle_alpha   90.00
_cell.angle_beta   90.00
_cell.angle_gamma   90.00
#
_symmetry.space_group_name_H-M   'P 1'
#
loop_
_entity.id
_entity.type
_entity.pdbx_description
1 polymer ?
#
loop_
_entity_poly.entity_id
_entity_poly.type
_entity_poly.pdbx_seq_one_letter_code
_entity_poly.pdbx_strand_id
1 'polypeptide(L)'
;MEMASIDGIHIHIVYSSPGVKGRVIWGGLVPFDQLWVTGAHHATKISFNKDVLINGQKLKAGEYAFFTIPGKKHWTLIFNKRVNQHLADDYQQKEDALRLEVIPVQLPGTVQRLTYRIRKDEGKGGTVSMQWEKINISFKILSNKNH
;
A
#
# COMPACT_ATOMS: atom_id res chain seq x y z
N MET A 1 -0.74 12.56 -3.75
CA MET A 1 -2.05 11.89 -3.86
C MET A 1 -2.11 11.21 -5.20
N GLU A 2 -2.72 10.03 -5.27
CA GLU A 2 -2.95 9.27 -6.49
C GLU A 2 -4.42 8.81 -6.51
N MET A 3 -5.07 8.87 -7.67
CA MET A 3 -6.47 8.47 -7.82
C MET A 3 -6.70 7.81 -9.18
N ALA A 4 -7.58 6.82 -9.23
CA ALA A 4 -8.03 6.22 -10.48
C ALA A 4 -9.41 5.58 -10.33
N SER A 5 -10.08 5.35 -11.47
CA SER A 5 -11.28 4.52 -11.55
C SER A 5 -10.99 3.28 -12.38
N ILE A 6 -11.18 2.10 -11.79
CA ILE A 6 -10.97 0.81 -12.44
C ILE A 6 -12.27 0.01 -12.33
N ASP A 7 -12.90 -0.29 -13.47
CA ASP A 7 -14.16 -1.04 -13.54
C ASP A 7 -15.27 -0.48 -12.62
N GLY A 8 -15.30 0.85 -12.46
CA GLY A 8 -16.24 1.57 -11.60
C GLY A 8 -15.91 1.52 -10.10
N ILE A 9 -14.72 1.03 -9.72
CA ILE A 9 -14.13 1.14 -8.39
C ILE A 9 -13.27 2.41 -8.37
N HIS A 10 -13.61 3.36 -7.52
CA HIS A 10 -12.82 4.56 -7.29
C HIS A 10 -11.81 4.26 -6.19
N ILE A 11 -10.54 4.46 -6.51
CA ILE A 11 -9.41 4.20 -5.63
C ILE A 11 -8.71 5.53 -5.37
N HIS A 12 -8.57 5.88 -4.09
CA HIS A 12 -7.92 7.12 -3.68
C HIS A 12 -6.79 6.78 -2.71
N ILE A 13 -5.57 7.25 -3.00
CA ILE A 13 -4.39 7.04 -2.16
C ILE A 13 -3.84 8.40 -1.75
N VAL A 14 -3.92 8.69 -0.45
CA VAL A 14 -3.38 9.90 0.17
C VAL A 14 -2.14 9.51 0.95
N TYR A 15 -0.99 10.02 0.51
CA TYR A 15 0.30 9.61 1.04
C TYR A 15 1.28 10.78 1.08
N SER A 16 2.21 10.71 2.02
CA SER A 16 3.42 11.53 2.01
C SER A 16 4.48 10.87 1.13
N SER A 17 5.22 11.67 0.37
CA SER A 17 6.23 11.17 -0.57
C SER A 17 7.65 11.50 -0.08
N PRO A 18 8.23 10.81 0.93
CA PRO A 18 9.61 11.06 1.34
C PRO A 18 10.61 10.78 0.20
N GLY A 19 11.75 11.48 0.22
CA GLY A 19 12.82 11.31 -0.77
C GLY A 19 14.00 10.50 -0.26
N VAL A 20 14.75 9.85 -1.15
CA VAL A 20 15.94 9.07 -0.77
C VAL A 20 16.99 9.97 -0.11
N LYS A 21 17.33 11.09 -0.77
CA LYS A 21 18.25 12.13 -0.26
C LYS A 21 19.62 11.57 0.18
N GLY A 22 20.15 10.59 -0.56
CA GLY A 22 21.45 9.96 -0.25
C GLY A 22 21.47 9.08 1.00
N ARG A 23 20.31 8.76 1.60
CA ARG A 23 20.20 7.92 2.80
C ARG A 23 20.00 6.46 2.44
N VAL A 24 20.42 5.57 3.34
CA VAL A 24 20.04 4.15 3.31
C VAL A 24 18.57 4.05 3.72
N ILE A 25 17.71 3.61 2.80
CA ILE A 25 16.27 3.53 3.03
C ILE A 25 15.92 2.23 3.76
N TRP A 26 16.12 1.09 3.12
CA TRP A 26 15.75 -0.21 3.69
C TRP A 26 16.81 -0.72 4.67
N GLY A 27 16.39 -1.05 5.89
CA GLY A 27 17.29 -1.39 7.00
C GLY A 27 17.99 -0.17 7.64
N GLY A 28 17.73 1.03 7.15
CA GLY A 28 18.19 2.30 7.71
C GLY A 28 17.00 3.14 8.17
N LEU A 29 16.57 4.07 7.31
CA LEU A 29 15.41 4.93 7.58
C LEU A 29 14.11 4.13 7.82
N VAL A 30 13.92 3.03 7.09
CA VAL A 30 12.83 2.09 7.25
C VAL A 30 13.42 0.76 7.70
N PRO A 31 13.34 0.42 9.00
CA PRO A 31 13.82 -0.85 9.52
C PRO A 31 13.06 -2.03 8.92
N PHE A 32 13.74 -3.16 8.74
CA PHE A 32 13.08 -4.40 8.38
C PHE A 32 12.34 -4.98 9.59
N ASP A 33 11.32 -5.78 9.30
CA ASP A 33 10.50 -6.53 10.26
C ASP A 33 9.79 -5.63 11.30
N GLN A 34 9.65 -4.34 10.98
CA GLN A 34 8.94 -3.35 11.78
C GLN A 34 7.76 -2.75 11.01
N LEU A 35 6.71 -2.40 11.75
CA LEU A 35 5.54 -1.74 11.17
C LEU A 35 5.91 -0.33 10.70
N TRP A 36 5.50 -0.01 9.47
CA TRP A 36 5.74 1.27 8.84
C TRP A 36 4.46 1.83 8.23
N VAL A 37 4.25 3.13 8.43
CA VAL A 37 3.15 3.94 7.86
C VAL A 37 3.13 4.00 6.33
N THR A 38 4.14 3.43 5.67
CA THR A 38 4.29 3.39 4.20
C THR A 38 4.18 4.77 3.58
N GLY A 39 4.81 5.75 4.23
CA GLY A 39 4.68 7.17 4.01
C GLY A 39 5.62 7.93 4.95
N ALA A 40 5.21 9.12 5.39
CA ALA A 40 5.95 9.92 6.36
C ALA A 40 4.99 10.66 7.29
N HIS A 41 5.31 10.66 8.58
CA HIS A 41 4.57 11.26 9.72
C HIS A 41 3.17 10.68 9.97
N HIS A 42 2.38 10.44 8.92
CA HIS A 42 1.04 9.86 9.01
C HIS A 42 0.94 8.59 8.17
N ALA A 43 0.07 7.68 8.60
CA ALA A 43 -0.31 6.51 7.81
C ALA A 43 -0.83 6.92 6.43
N THR A 44 -0.38 6.22 5.39
CA THR A 44 -0.97 6.37 4.05
C THR A 44 -2.44 5.98 4.13
N LYS A 45 -3.35 6.79 3.59
CA LYS A 45 -4.77 6.46 3.51
C LYS A 45 -5.08 5.87 2.13
N ILE A 46 -5.74 4.71 2.12
CA ILE A 46 -6.29 4.11 0.90
C ILE A 46 -7.79 3.96 1.07
N SER A 47 -8.58 4.41 0.09
CA SER A 47 -10.02 4.24 0.11
C SER A 47 -10.59 3.66 -1.18
N PHE A 48 -11.69 2.93 -1.01
CA PHE A 48 -12.44 2.23 -2.04
C PHE A 48 -13.92 2.53 -1.89
N ASN A 49 -14.59 2.92 -2.98
CA ASN A 49 -16.04 3.16 -2.96
C ASN A 49 -16.90 1.88 -3.03
N LYS A 50 -16.28 0.72 -3.31
CA LYS A 50 -16.95 -0.57 -3.48
C LYS A 50 -16.13 -1.67 -2.83
N ASP A 51 -16.77 -2.81 -2.55
CA ASP A 51 -16.07 -4.02 -2.13
C ASP A 51 -15.09 -4.46 -3.22
N VAL A 52 -13.88 -4.80 -2.81
CA VAL A 52 -12.78 -5.20 -3.70
C VAL A 52 -12.19 -6.54 -3.29
N LEU A 53 -11.49 -7.18 -4.22
CA LEU A 53 -10.57 -8.27 -3.93
C LEU A 53 -9.14 -7.73 -4.06
N ILE A 54 -8.39 -7.78 -2.98
CA ILE A 54 -6.96 -7.45 -2.93
C ILE A 54 -6.17 -8.75 -3.01
N ASN A 55 -5.47 -9.00 -4.12
CA ASN A 55 -4.83 -10.29 -4.41
C ASN A 55 -5.78 -11.49 -4.16
N GLY A 56 -7.06 -11.35 -4.51
CA GLY A 56 -8.09 -12.38 -4.31
C GLY A 56 -8.75 -12.41 -2.92
N GLN A 57 -8.26 -11.63 -1.95
CA GLN A 57 -8.85 -11.54 -0.61
C GLN A 57 -9.86 -10.41 -0.52
N LYS A 58 -11.02 -10.68 0.08
CA LYS A 58 -12.11 -9.70 0.20
C LYS A 58 -11.74 -8.56 1.14
N LEU A 59 -11.94 -7.33 0.68
CA LEU A 59 -11.90 -6.12 1.48
C LEU A 59 -13.17 -5.31 1.20
N LYS A 60 -13.85 -4.87 2.25
CA LYS A 60 -15.08 -4.09 2.13
C LYS A 60 -14.80 -2.68 1.58
N ALA A 61 -15.83 -2.05 1.03
CA ALA A 61 -15.79 -0.63 0.73
C ALA A 61 -15.48 0.16 2.02
N GLY A 62 -14.69 1.23 1.90
CA GLY A 62 -14.30 2.05 3.04
C GLY A 62 -12.97 2.76 2.86
N GLU A 63 -12.56 3.45 3.92
CA GLU A 63 -11.24 4.05 4.04
C GLU A 63 -10.40 3.23 5.03
N TYR A 64 -9.11 3.12 4.75
CA TYR A 64 -8.16 2.33 5.54
C TYR A 64 -6.86 3.10 5.73
N ALA A 65 -6.28 2.98 6.92
CA ALA A 65 -4.87 3.26 7.11
C ALA A 65 -4.05 2.09 6.52
N PHE A 66 -3.08 2.41 5.69
CA PHE A 66 -2.23 1.46 5.01
C PHE A 66 -0.87 1.40 5.66
N PHE A 67 -0.54 0.23 6.19
CA PHE A 67 0.74 -0.06 6.79
C PHE A 67 1.42 -1.19 6.04
N THR A 68 2.74 -1.25 6.19
CA THR A 68 3.54 -2.38 5.72
C THR A 68 4.51 -2.82 6.79
N ILE A 69 4.90 -4.09 6.74
CA ILE A 69 6.04 -4.62 7.47
C ILE A 69 7.06 -5.06 6.41
N PRO A 70 8.09 -4.24 6.13
CA PRO A 70 9.11 -4.57 5.16
C PRO A 70 9.95 -5.74 5.63
N GLY A 71 10.01 -6.83 4.87
CA GLY A 71 10.98 -7.90 5.09
C GLY A 71 11.97 -8.00 3.94
N LYS A 72 13.03 -8.80 4.12
CA LYS A 72 14.04 -9.01 3.06
C LYS A 72 13.54 -9.82 1.88
N LYS A 73 12.58 -10.73 2.10
CA LYS A 73 12.03 -11.65 1.09
C LYS A 73 10.53 -11.46 0.86
N HIS A 74 9.80 -11.13 1.92
CA HIS A 74 8.35 -10.95 1.90
C HIS A 74 8.02 -9.66 2.64
N TRP A 75 6.99 -8.98 2.18
CA TRP A 75 6.43 -7.80 2.83
C TRP A 75 5.01 -8.10 3.23
N THR A 76 4.65 -7.72 4.46
CA THR A 76 3.24 -7.74 4.86
C THR A 76 2.60 -6.42 4.48
N LEU A 77 1.46 -6.47 3.81
CA LEU A 77 0.56 -5.33 3.56
C LEU A 77 -0.60 -5.41 4.54
N ILE A 78 -0.97 -4.27 5.11
CA ILE A 78 -1.99 -4.19 6.14
C ILE A 78 -2.95 -3.04 5.82
N PHE A 79 -4.24 -3.35 5.77
CA PHE A 79 -5.34 -2.39 5.69
C PHE A 79 -6.03 -2.35 7.05
N ASN A 80 -5.83 -1.27 7.79
CA ASN A 80 -6.34 -1.11 9.15
C ASN A 80 -7.55 -0.15 9.17
N LYS A 81 -8.59 -0.49 9.94
CA LYS A 81 -9.87 0.27 9.98
C LYS A 81 -9.73 1.64 10.66
N ARG A 82 -8.72 1.84 11.52
CA ARG A 82 -8.48 3.11 12.18
C ARG A 82 -7.67 4.02 11.25
N VAL A 83 -8.34 4.90 10.53
CA VAL A 83 -7.79 5.64 9.38
C VAL A 83 -6.79 6.74 9.78
N ASN A 84 -7.09 7.48 10.85
CA ASN A 84 -6.30 8.63 11.27
C ASN A 84 -5.30 8.19 12.35
N GLN A 85 -4.12 7.76 11.91
CA GLN A 85 -3.03 7.37 12.81
C GLN A 85 -1.78 8.19 12.50
N HIS A 86 -1.23 8.80 13.55
CA HIS A 86 0.09 9.43 13.51
C HIS A 86 1.11 8.36 13.86
N LEU A 87 2.08 8.12 12.97
CA LEU A 87 3.06 7.04 13.10
C LEU A 87 2.38 5.66 13.32
N ALA A 88 3.12 4.71 13.89
CA ALA A 88 2.70 3.33 14.13
C ALA A 88 2.24 3.09 15.59
N ASP A 89 2.32 4.09 16.46
CA ASP A 89 2.17 3.95 17.91
C ASP A 89 0.73 3.58 18.31
N ASP A 90 -0.22 4.05 17.52
CA ASP A 90 -1.66 3.82 17.70
C ASP A 90 -2.16 2.49 17.09
N TYR A 91 -1.27 1.73 16.44
CA TYR A 91 -1.65 0.54 15.70
C TYR A 91 -2.12 -0.58 16.61
N GLN A 92 -3.28 -1.15 16.27
CA GLN A 92 -3.81 -2.35 16.92
C GLN A 92 -4.15 -3.40 15.86
N GLN A 93 -3.47 -4.55 15.91
CA GLN A 93 -3.66 -5.62 14.93
C GLN A 93 -5.11 -6.15 14.85
N LYS A 94 -5.88 -6.09 15.95
CA LYS A 94 -7.30 -6.45 15.97
C LYS A 94 -8.17 -5.56 15.07
N GLU A 95 -7.67 -4.39 14.67
CA GLU A 95 -8.35 -3.44 13.78
C GLU A 95 -7.97 -3.67 12.31
N ASP A 96 -7.12 -4.65 12.01
CA ASP A 96 -6.77 -5.03 10.64
C ASP A 96 -8.01 -5.59 9.94
N ALA A 97 -8.44 -4.94 8.86
CA ALA A 97 -9.47 -5.46 7.96
C ALA A 97 -8.90 -6.50 7.00
N LEU A 98 -7.63 -6.36 6.62
CA LEU A 98 -6.93 -7.29 5.75
C LEU A 98 -5.42 -7.22 6.02
N ARG A 99 -4.79 -8.40 6.04
CA ARG A 99 -3.34 -8.57 6.16
C ARG A 99 -2.90 -9.65 5.18
N LEU A 100 -1.96 -9.32 4.29
CA LEU A 100 -1.49 -10.24 3.26
C LEU A 100 0.00 -10.07 2.98
N GLU A 101 0.63 -11.10 2.40
CA GLU A 101 2.02 -11.03 1.99
C GLU A 101 2.17 -10.75 0.49
N VAL A 102 3.22 -10.01 0.14
CA VAL A 102 3.67 -9.80 -1.24
C VAL A 102 5.18 -9.95 -1.31
N ILE A 103 5.68 -10.22 -2.52
CA ILE A 103 7.12 -10.30 -2.77
C ILE A 103 7.58 -8.94 -3.32
N PRO A 104 8.52 -8.24 -2.67
CA PRO A 104 9.11 -7.03 -3.22
C PRO A 104 9.95 -7.37 -4.45
N VAL A 105 9.88 -6.49 -5.45
CA VAL A 105 10.64 -6.60 -6.69
C VAL A 105 11.71 -5.52 -6.71
N GLN A 106 12.94 -5.93 -7.03
CA GLN A 106 14.04 -5.00 -7.25
C GLN A 106 13.87 -4.29 -8.59
N LEU A 107 13.94 -2.96 -8.58
CA LEU A 107 13.90 -2.11 -9.77
C LEU A 107 15.33 -1.92 -10.33
N PRO A 108 15.47 -1.82 -11.67
CA PRO A 108 16.76 -1.55 -12.31
C PRO A 108 17.29 -0.13 -12.04
N GLY A 109 16.39 0.81 -11.71
CA GLY A 109 16.72 2.22 -11.44
C GLY A 109 16.21 2.69 -10.09
N THR A 110 16.75 3.81 -9.62
CA THR A 110 16.36 4.42 -8.34
C THR A 110 15.19 5.39 -8.51
N VAL A 111 14.10 5.12 -7.82
CA VAL A 111 12.95 6.00 -7.64
C VAL A 111 13.22 6.95 -6.46
N GLN A 112 13.51 8.22 -6.77
CA GLN A 112 13.97 9.19 -5.78
C GLN A 112 12.94 9.56 -4.72
N ARG A 113 11.64 9.44 -5.03
CA ARG A 113 10.53 9.83 -4.16
C ARG A 113 9.58 8.64 -4.02
N LEU A 114 9.12 8.37 -2.80
CA LEU A 114 8.10 7.36 -2.58
C LEU A 114 6.88 7.70 -3.43
N THR A 115 6.50 6.80 -4.32
CA THR A 115 5.48 7.04 -5.33
C THR A 115 4.50 5.87 -5.34
N TYR A 116 3.22 6.19 -5.24
CA TYR A 116 2.15 5.24 -5.53
C TYR A 116 1.66 5.45 -6.96
N ARG A 117 1.33 4.36 -7.63
CA ARG A 117 0.72 4.38 -8.96
C ARG A 117 -0.44 3.42 -9.00
N ILE A 118 -1.49 3.80 -9.70
CA ILE A 118 -2.63 2.94 -9.97
C ILE A 118 -2.70 2.72 -11.49
N ARG A 119 -2.63 1.47 -11.93
CA ARG A 119 -2.71 1.11 -13.35
C ARG A 119 -3.90 0.19 -13.58
N LYS A 120 -4.72 0.52 -14.58
CA LYS A 120 -5.72 -0.43 -15.10
C LYS A 120 -5.02 -1.53 -15.90
N ASP A 121 -5.33 -2.78 -15.63
CA ASP A 121 -4.78 -3.90 -16.40
C ASP A 121 -5.62 -4.10 -17.69
N GLU A 122 -5.06 -4.71 -18.73
CA GLU A 122 -5.71 -4.85 -20.06
C GLU A 122 -7.03 -5.63 -20.02
N GLY A 123 -7.25 -6.42 -18.96
CA GLY A 123 -8.49 -7.15 -18.71
C GLY A 123 -9.38 -6.49 -17.64
N LYS A 124 -9.72 -7.27 -16.61
CA LYS A 124 -10.46 -6.80 -15.44
C LYS A 124 -9.52 -6.44 -14.31
N GLY A 125 -9.88 -5.39 -13.59
CA GLY A 125 -9.14 -4.90 -12.43
C GLY A 125 -7.95 -4.04 -12.79
N GLY A 126 -7.09 -3.89 -11.82
CA GLY A 126 -5.86 -3.14 -11.97
C GLY A 126 -4.89 -3.41 -10.85
N THR A 127 -3.74 -2.79 -10.96
CA THR A 127 -2.61 -3.00 -10.06
C THR A 127 -2.28 -1.67 -9.37
N VAL A 128 -2.18 -1.72 -8.05
CA VAL A 128 -1.58 -0.64 -7.26
C VAL A 128 -0.15 -1.02 -6.95
N SER A 129 0.78 -0.09 -7.18
CA SER A 129 2.18 -0.27 -6.84
C SER A 129 2.70 0.85 -5.96
N MET A 130 3.54 0.52 -4.98
CA MET A 130 4.36 1.46 -4.23
C MET A 130 5.82 1.26 -4.63
N GLN A 131 6.45 2.34 -5.04
CA GLN A 131 7.84 2.37 -5.51
C GLN A 131 8.64 3.38 -4.72
N TRP A 132 9.78 2.96 -4.18
CA TRP A 132 10.73 3.87 -3.56
C TRP A 132 12.13 3.29 -3.54
N GLU A 133 13.11 4.15 -3.79
CA GLU A 133 14.50 3.72 -3.97
C GLU A 133 14.55 2.66 -5.08
N LYS A 134 14.98 1.43 -4.82
CA LYS A 134 15.03 0.37 -5.81
C LYS A 134 14.04 -0.76 -5.52
N ILE A 135 13.03 -0.53 -4.69
CA ILE A 135 12.01 -1.52 -4.36
C ILE A 135 10.66 -1.12 -4.93
N ASN A 136 9.96 -2.12 -5.48
CA ASN A 136 8.57 -2.06 -5.88
C ASN A 136 7.78 -3.17 -5.19
N ILE A 137 6.69 -2.81 -4.51
CA ILE A 137 5.64 -3.76 -4.12
C ILE A 137 4.39 -3.46 -4.92
N SER A 138 3.59 -4.49 -5.19
CA SER A 138 2.31 -4.30 -5.85
C SER A 138 1.27 -5.31 -5.37
N PHE A 139 0.00 -4.92 -5.51
CA PHE A 139 -1.14 -5.79 -5.30
C PHE A 139 -2.20 -5.52 -6.36
N LYS A 140 -2.89 -6.59 -6.76
CA LYS A 140 -4.01 -6.55 -7.70
C LYS A 140 -5.30 -6.20 -6.98
N ILE A 141 -6.13 -5.43 -7.66
CA ILE A 141 -7.47 -5.05 -7.26
C ILE A 141 -8.44 -5.56 -8.31
N LEU A 142 -9.44 -6.31 -7.87
CA LEU A 142 -10.57 -6.74 -8.70
C LEU A 142 -11.88 -6.33 -8.04
N SER A 143 -12.93 -6.17 -8.84
CA SER A 143 -14.27 -5.95 -8.29
C SER A 143 -14.79 -7.22 -7.62
N ASN A 144 -15.22 -7.12 -6.36
CA ASN A 144 -15.91 -8.21 -5.67
C ASN A 144 -17.39 -8.22 -6.05
N LYS A 145 -17.71 -8.45 -7.33
CA LYS A 145 -19.09 -8.75 -7.73
C LYS A 145 -19.39 -10.20 -7.36
N ASN A 146 -19.97 -10.41 -6.19
CA ASN A 146 -20.82 -11.58 -5.99
C ASN A 146 -22.01 -11.39 -6.94
N HIS A 147 -22.12 -12.26 -7.95
CA HIS A 147 -23.40 -12.50 -8.62
C HIS A 147 -24.38 -13.10 -7.61
#